data_AF-A0AAC9CY94-F1
#
_entry.id   AF-A0AAC9CY94-F1
#
_cell.length_a   1.000
_cell.length_b   1.000
_cell.length_c   1.000
_cell.angle_alpha   90.00
_cell.angle_beta   90.00
_cell.angle_gamma   90.00
#
_symmetry.space_group_name_H-M   'P 1'
#
loop_
_entity.id
_entity.type
_entity.pdbx_description
1 polymer ?
#
loop_
_entity_poly.entity_id
_entity_poly.type
_entity_poly.pdbx_seq_one_letter_code
_entity_poly.pdbx_strand_id
1 'polypeptide(L)'
;MVRISVLFLAFTFFSCGSNADKSKGNVQENTSGVTALTDEQLLDAVQKQTFKYFWDYAEPNSGLARERYHPDGVYPENDSNIVTTGGSGFGLMALVSGMSQGYITKDQGVERLNKIADFLGKADRFTEHGHIGLTENTGKVKPFGTKDNGGDLV
;
A
#
# COMPACT_ATOMS: atom_id res chain seq x y z
N MET A 1 47.43 57.68 4.07
CA MET A 1 46.24 57.53 3.21
C MET A 1 45.45 56.31 3.69
N VAL A 2 44.16 56.53 4.04
CA VAL A 2 43.00 55.60 4.11
C VAL A 2 43.23 54.23 4.80
N ARG A 3 42.87 53.97 6.08
CA ARG A 3 41.56 53.85 6.80
C ARG A 3 40.80 52.50 6.63
N ILE A 4 40.27 52.01 7.78
CA ILE A 4 39.08 51.11 8.01
C ILE A 4 39.39 49.60 8.03
N SER A 5 38.85 48.72 8.89
CA SER A 5 38.07 48.71 10.14
C SER A 5 37.92 47.21 10.50
N VAL A 6 38.19 46.76 11.72
CA VAL A 6 37.19 46.45 12.78
C VAL A 6 36.08 45.48 12.30
N LEU A 7 35.99 44.25 12.84
CA LEU A 7 35.07 43.90 13.96
C LEU A 7 34.87 42.37 14.10
N PHE A 8 35.02 41.90 15.34
CA PHE A 8 34.49 40.64 15.88
C PHE A 8 32.98 40.50 15.62
N LEU A 9 32.53 39.36 15.06
CA LEU A 9 31.11 39.04 14.94
C LEU A 9 30.67 38.22 16.17
N ALA A 10 30.07 38.90 17.14
CA ALA A 10 29.35 38.32 18.26
C ALA A 10 27.85 38.17 17.93
N PHE A 11 27.26 37.10 18.45
CA PHE A 11 25.83 36.81 18.64
C PHE A 11 24.87 38.01 18.54
N THR A 12 23.80 37.88 17.75
CA THR A 12 22.43 38.18 18.21
C THR A 12 21.39 37.49 17.33
N PHE A 13 20.46 36.81 17.98
CA PHE A 13 19.24 36.25 17.41
C PHE A 13 18.35 37.38 16.89
N PHE A 14 18.14 37.44 15.58
CA PHE A 14 17.10 38.28 14.99
C PHE A 14 15.78 37.51 15.01
N SER A 15 15.05 37.70 16.12
CA SER A 15 13.59 37.62 16.12
C SER A 15 13.07 38.83 15.34
N CYS A 16 12.30 38.59 14.29
CA CYS A 16 11.50 39.64 13.67
C CYS A 16 10.13 39.08 13.31
N GLY A 17 9.13 39.49 14.09
CA GLY A 17 7.73 39.35 13.74
C GLY A 17 7.37 40.32 12.61
N SER A 18 6.52 39.84 11.71
CA SER A 18 5.74 40.69 10.81
C SER A 18 4.30 40.19 10.85
N ASN A 19 3.39 41.10 11.22
CA ASN A 19 1.95 40.93 11.07
C ASN A 19 1.66 40.76 9.58
N ALA A 20 1.20 39.58 9.18
CA ALA A 20 0.58 39.36 7.88
C ALA A 20 -0.93 39.28 8.10
N ASP A 21 -1.64 40.20 7.45
CA ASP A 21 -3.09 40.33 7.45
C ASP A 21 -3.79 38.98 7.27
N LYS A 22 -4.66 38.65 8.24
CA LYS A 22 -5.68 37.62 8.06
C LYS A 22 -6.72 38.14 7.06
N SER A 23 -6.39 38.06 5.77
CA SER A 23 -7.40 37.96 4.73
C SER A 23 -8.11 36.62 4.91
N LYS A 24 -9.19 36.63 5.70
CA LYS A 24 -10.21 35.58 5.66
C LYS A 24 -10.88 35.68 4.28
N GLY A 25 -10.24 35.09 3.27
CA GLY A 25 -10.94 34.65 2.07
C GLY A 25 -11.96 33.62 2.52
N ASN A 26 -13.22 34.02 2.59
CA ASN A 26 -14.35 33.12 2.77
C ASN A 26 -14.46 32.28 1.49
N VAL A 27 -13.67 31.20 1.39
CA VAL A 27 -14.05 30.09 0.52
C VAL A 27 -15.18 29.42 1.28
N GLN A 28 -16.40 29.86 0.95
CA GLN A 28 -17.61 29.16 1.33
C GLN A 28 -17.60 27.83 0.59
N GLU A 29 -16.96 26.81 1.18
CA GLU A 29 -17.19 25.44 0.79
C GLU A 29 -18.68 25.18 1.00
N ASN A 30 -19.40 25.10 -0.11
CA ASN A 30 -20.81 24.79 -0.11
C ASN A 30 -20.96 23.29 0.18
N THR A 31 -20.75 22.88 1.43
CA THR A 31 -21.05 21.53 1.95
C THR A 31 -22.54 21.37 2.28
N SER A 32 -23.40 22.13 1.59
CA SER A 32 -24.85 21.97 1.63
C SER A 32 -25.23 20.67 0.92
N GLY A 33 -25.11 19.53 1.62
CA GLY A 33 -25.60 18.23 1.14
C GLY A 33 -24.76 17.01 1.51
N VAL A 34 -23.58 17.17 2.10
CA VAL A 34 -22.77 16.01 2.52
C VAL A 34 -22.98 15.77 4.00
N THR A 35 -23.80 14.78 4.34
CA THR A 35 -23.84 14.25 5.69
C THR A 35 -22.52 13.53 5.96
N ALA A 36 -21.77 14.02 6.95
CA ALA A 36 -20.56 13.35 7.41
C ALA A 36 -20.91 11.95 7.94
N LEU A 37 -20.09 10.96 7.61
CA LEU A 37 -20.19 9.62 8.17
C LEU A 37 -19.91 9.67 9.67
N THR A 38 -20.57 8.80 10.46
CA THR A 38 -20.09 8.51 11.82
C THR A 38 -18.75 7.77 11.75
N ASP A 39 -18.01 7.73 12.87
CA ASP A 39 -16.73 7.02 12.93
C ASP A 39 -16.89 5.53 12.58
N GLU A 40 -17.99 4.90 13.01
CA GLU A 40 -18.31 3.50 12.67
C GLU A 40 -18.58 3.33 11.17
N GLN A 41 -19.38 4.22 10.58
CA GLN A 41 -19.67 4.18 9.14
C GLN A 41 -18.41 4.43 8.31
N LEU A 42 -17.53 5.32 8.78
CA LEU A 42 -16.25 5.60 8.15
C LEU A 42 -15.33 4.38 8.25
N LEU A 43 -15.25 3.73 9.41
CA LEU A 43 -14.44 2.53 9.61
C LEU A 43 -14.93 1.38 8.73
N ASP A 44 -16.24 1.15 8.65
CA ASP A 44 -16.84 0.14 7.78
C ASP A 44 -16.54 0.41 6.30
N ALA A 45 -16.63 1.68 5.88
CA ALA A 45 -16.31 2.09 4.51
C ALA A 45 -14.82 1.85 4.19
N VAL A 46 -13.92 2.24 5.10
CA VAL A 46 -12.47 2.03 4.94
C VAL A 46 -12.14 0.53 4.91
N GLN A 47 -12.72 -0.27 5.81
CA GLN A 47 -12.48 -1.71 5.86
C GLN A 47 -12.95 -2.39 4.57
N LYS A 48 -14.17 -2.09 4.12
CA LYS A 48 -14.74 -2.66 2.88
C LYS A 48 -13.96 -2.22 1.64
N GLN A 49 -13.55 -0.96 1.57
CA GLN A 49 -12.78 -0.46 0.42
C GLN A 49 -11.35 -1.01 0.41
N THR A 50 -10.72 -1.19 1.56
CA THR A 50 -9.39 -1.80 1.67
C THR A 50 -9.43 -3.28 1.30
N PHE A 51 -10.48 -4.00 1.71
CA PHE A 51 -10.70 -5.39 1.32
C PHE A 51 -10.69 -5.59 -0.21
N LYS A 52 -11.21 -4.63 -0.99
CA LYS A 52 -11.21 -4.70 -2.46
C LYS A 52 -9.81 -4.85 -3.06
N TYR A 53 -8.77 -4.36 -2.39
CA TYR A 53 -7.39 -4.58 -2.83
C TYR A 53 -7.05 -6.06 -2.98
N PHE A 54 -7.45 -6.86 -1.99
CA PHE A 54 -7.18 -8.30 -1.95
C PHE A 54 -8.24 -9.13 -2.69
N TRP A 55 -9.40 -8.54 -2.99
CA TRP A 55 -10.50 -9.23 -3.64
C TRP A 55 -10.63 -8.89 -5.12
N ASP A 56 -10.95 -7.63 -5.44
CA ASP A 56 -11.23 -7.12 -6.79
C ASP A 56 -9.94 -6.92 -7.59
N TYR A 57 -8.86 -6.50 -6.93
CA TYR A 57 -7.60 -6.14 -7.57
C TYR A 57 -6.50 -7.21 -7.44
N ALA A 58 -6.84 -8.40 -6.92
CA ALA A 58 -5.93 -9.54 -6.90
C ALA A 58 -5.42 -9.89 -8.31
N GLU A 59 -4.24 -10.50 -8.38
CA GLU A 59 -3.73 -11.01 -9.66
C GLU A 59 -4.62 -12.18 -10.12
N PRO A 60 -5.18 -12.15 -11.36
CA PRO A 60 -6.25 -13.04 -11.75
C PRO A 60 -5.83 -14.51 -11.92
N ASN A 61 -4.57 -14.83 -12.18
CA ASN A 61 -4.14 -16.22 -12.31
C ASN A 61 -3.97 -16.90 -10.93
N SER A 62 -3.24 -16.26 -10.03
CA SER A 62 -2.88 -16.75 -8.70
C SER A 62 -3.95 -16.50 -7.63
N GLY A 63 -4.73 -15.43 -7.76
CA GLY A 63 -5.59 -14.92 -6.69
C GLY A 63 -4.83 -14.24 -5.53
N LEU A 64 -3.50 -14.09 -5.64
CA LEU A 64 -2.64 -13.45 -4.65
C LEU A 64 -2.67 -11.92 -4.77
N ALA A 65 -2.16 -11.25 -3.74
CA ALA A 65 -2.05 -9.79 -3.71
C ALA A 65 -0.94 -9.34 -4.66
N ARG A 66 -1.25 -8.34 -5.51
CA ARG A 66 -0.24 -7.65 -6.30
C ARG A 66 0.70 -6.88 -5.38
N GLU A 67 1.95 -6.75 -5.78
CA GLU A 67 2.92 -5.86 -5.10
C GLU A 67 2.42 -4.40 -5.12
N ARG A 68 1.82 -3.97 -6.23
CA ARG A 68 1.25 -2.63 -6.36
C ARG A 68 0.06 -2.58 -7.31
N TYR A 69 -0.83 -1.62 -7.08
CA TYR A 69 -1.95 -1.30 -7.96
C TYR A 69 -1.97 0.18 -8.28
N HIS A 70 -1.86 0.54 -9.57
CA HIS A 70 -1.90 1.92 -10.04
C HIS A 70 -3.21 2.14 -10.82
N PRO A 71 -4.16 2.95 -10.32
CA PRO A 71 -5.44 3.18 -10.99
C PRO A 71 -5.33 3.83 -12.38
N ASP A 72 -4.23 4.54 -12.65
CA ASP A 72 -3.93 5.14 -13.96
C ASP A 72 -3.39 4.12 -14.98
N GLY A 73 -3.08 2.90 -14.54
CA GLY A 73 -2.53 1.84 -15.38
C GLY A 73 -1.06 2.04 -15.77
N VAL A 74 -0.34 3.01 -15.19
CA VAL A 74 1.05 3.32 -15.56
C VAL A 74 2.00 2.53 -14.65
N TYR A 75 2.70 1.54 -15.21
CA TYR A 75 3.68 0.71 -14.49
C TYR A 75 5.07 0.86 -15.12
N PRO A 76 5.94 1.74 -14.59
CA PRO A 76 7.27 1.99 -15.16
C PRO A 76 8.13 0.72 -15.33
N GLU A 77 7.97 -0.22 -14.40
CA GLU A 77 8.72 -1.48 -14.37
C GLU A 77 7.97 -2.65 -15.06
N ASN A 78 6.82 -2.37 -15.69
CA ASN A 78 5.94 -3.37 -16.32
C ASN A 78 5.57 -4.55 -15.39
N ASP A 79 5.39 -4.27 -14.09
CA ASP A 79 5.29 -5.26 -13.02
C ASP A 79 3.88 -5.36 -12.40
N SER A 80 2.86 -4.98 -13.17
CA SER A 80 1.45 -4.99 -12.72
C SER A 80 0.90 -6.36 -12.30
N ASN A 81 1.58 -7.44 -12.72
CA ASN A 81 1.22 -8.83 -12.43
C ASN A 81 2.16 -9.50 -11.43
N ILE A 82 3.10 -8.76 -10.84
CA ILE A 82 3.96 -9.29 -9.77
C ILE A 82 3.15 -9.39 -8.49
N VAL A 83 3.22 -10.56 -7.86
CA VAL A 83 2.58 -10.84 -6.57
C VAL A 83 3.62 -10.89 -5.46
N THR A 84 3.21 -10.43 -4.29
CA THR A 84 4.05 -10.38 -3.09
C THR A 84 3.59 -11.43 -2.10
N THR A 85 4.52 -12.25 -1.60
CA THR A 85 4.19 -13.38 -0.72
C THR A 85 3.81 -12.89 0.68
N GLY A 86 4.61 -11.98 1.26
CA GLY A 86 4.32 -11.33 2.53
C GLY A 86 3.00 -10.53 2.50
N GLY A 87 2.82 -9.66 1.50
CA GLY A 87 1.58 -8.89 1.35
C GLY A 87 0.34 -9.77 1.09
N SER A 88 0.53 -10.93 0.44
CA SER A 88 -0.53 -11.91 0.27
C SER A 88 -0.91 -12.61 1.57
N GLY A 89 0.03 -12.78 2.51
CA GLY A 89 -0.28 -13.24 3.87
C GLY A 89 -1.30 -12.33 4.56
N PHE A 90 -1.16 -11.01 4.44
CA PHE A 90 -2.17 -10.05 4.91
C PHE A 90 -3.48 -10.18 4.12
N GLY A 91 -3.40 -10.43 2.81
CA GLY A 91 -4.56 -10.71 1.98
C GLY A 91 -5.37 -11.92 2.44
N LEU A 92 -4.72 -13.01 2.85
CA LEU A 92 -5.40 -14.18 3.41
C LEU A 92 -6.21 -13.80 4.66
N MET A 93 -5.65 -12.97 5.55
CA MET A 93 -6.36 -12.46 6.72
C MET A 93 -7.53 -11.55 6.31
N ALA A 94 -7.36 -10.73 5.27
CA ALA A 94 -8.42 -9.90 4.73
C ALA A 94 -9.58 -10.73 4.14
N LEU A 95 -9.30 -11.88 3.50
CA LEU A 95 -10.35 -12.81 3.04
C LEU A 95 -11.18 -13.36 4.21
N VAL A 96 -10.52 -13.74 5.31
CA VAL A 96 -11.21 -14.21 6.52
C VAL A 96 -12.09 -13.10 7.11
N SER A 97 -11.54 -11.88 7.22
CA SER A 97 -12.29 -10.71 7.69
C SER A 97 -13.49 -10.39 6.77
N GLY A 98 -13.30 -10.42 5.45
CA GLY A 98 -14.35 -10.18 4.46
C GLY A 98 -15.48 -11.20 4.51
N MET A 99 -15.17 -12.48 4.80
CA MET A 99 -16.20 -13.49 5.07
C MET A 99 -16.95 -13.20 6.37
N SER A 100 -16.24 -12.82 7.44
CA SER A 100 -16.85 -12.50 8.74
C SER A 100 -17.77 -11.27 8.68
N GLN A 101 -17.41 -10.26 7.89
CA GLN A 101 -18.20 -9.03 7.70
C GLN A 101 -19.27 -9.17 6.61
N GLY A 102 -19.36 -10.33 5.94
CA GLY A 102 -20.33 -10.57 4.87
C GLY A 102 -20.07 -9.77 3.59
N TYR A 103 -18.83 -9.33 3.33
CA TYR A 103 -18.45 -8.70 2.06
C TYR A 103 -18.43 -9.73 0.92
N ILE A 104 -18.09 -10.97 1.26
CA ILE A 104 -18.15 -12.15 0.38
C ILE A 104 -18.79 -13.31 1.16
N THR A 105 -19.35 -14.27 0.43
CA THR A 105 -19.82 -15.53 1.04
C THR A 105 -18.66 -16.42 1.45
N LYS A 106 -18.92 -17.36 2.36
CA LYS A 106 -17.93 -18.37 2.75
C LYS A 106 -17.46 -19.21 1.57
N ASP A 107 -18.37 -19.59 0.68
CA ASP A 107 -18.04 -20.41 -0.49
C ASP A 107 -17.11 -19.67 -1.45
N GLN A 108 -17.39 -18.39 -1.73
CA GLN A 108 -16.49 -17.53 -2.52
C GLN A 108 -15.10 -17.40 -1.88
N GLY A 109 -15.05 -17.22 -0.55
CA GLY A 109 -13.79 -17.16 0.18
C GLY A 109 -13.00 -18.46 0.09
N VAL A 110 -13.65 -19.61 0.29
CA VAL A 110 -13.01 -20.94 0.18
C VAL A 110 -12.52 -21.19 -1.25
N GLU A 111 -13.30 -20.84 -2.27
CA GLU A 111 -12.88 -20.95 -3.67
C GLU A 111 -11.60 -20.15 -3.93
N ARG A 112 -11.54 -18.90 -3.45
CA ARG A 112 -10.33 -18.07 -3.57
C ARG A 112 -9.14 -18.66 -2.81
N LEU A 113 -9.34 -19.15 -1.59
CA LEU A 113 -8.28 -19.76 -0.78
C LEU A 113 -7.71 -21.03 -1.46
N ASN A 114 -8.57 -21.87 -2.04
CA ASN A 114 -8.14 -23.05 -2.80
C ASN A 114 -7.30 -22.65 -4.02
N LYS A 115 -7.74 -21.64 -4.77
CA LYS A 115 -6.97 -21.12 -5.91
C LYS A 115 -5.57 -20.64 -5.51
N ILE A 116 -5.49 -19.89 -4.40
CA ILE A 116 -4.21 -19.42 -3.86
C ILE A 116 -3.33 -20.61 -3.45
N ALA A 117 -3.90 -21.60 -2.74
CA ALA A 117 -3.17 -22.79 -2.33
C ALA A 117 -2.63 -23.59 -3.53
N ASP A 118 -3.45 -23.76 -4.58
CA ASP A 118 -3.06 -24.45 -5.82
C ASP A 118 -1.92 -23.73 -6.55
N PHE A 119 -1.92 -22.40 -6.54
CA PHE A 119 -0.85 -21.59 -7.11
C PHE A 119 0.44 -21.72 -6.29
N LEU A 120 0.36 -21.51 -4.96
CA LEU A 120 1.51 -21.62 -4.05
C LEU A 120 2.10 -23.04 -4.00
N GLY A 121 1.28 -24.07 -4.28
CA GLY A 121 1.73 -25.45 -4.41
C GLY A 121 2.62 -25.71 -5.64
N LYS A 122 2.59 -24.81 -6.63
CA LYS A 122 3.35 -24.91 -7.90
C LYS A 122 4.44 -23.85 -8.05
N ALA A 123 4.39 -22.79 -7.24
CA ALA A 123 5.36 -21.70 -7.26
C ALA A 123 6.76 -22.16 -6.84
N ASP A 124 7.79 -21.45 -7.32
CA ASP A 124 9.19 -21.69 -6.96
C ASP A 124 9.38 -21.56 -5.45
N ARG A 125 10.11 -22.52 -4.87
CA ARG A 125 10.46 -22.56 -3.45
C ARG A 125 11.95 -22.81 -3.29
N PHE A 126 12.55 -22.16 -2.30
CA PHE A 126 13.97 -22.28 -2.02
C PHE A 126 14.18 -22.99 -0.67
N THR A 127 15.04 -24.01 -0.67
CA THR A 127 15.33 -24.96 0.44
C THR A 127 15.95 -24.25 1.66
N GLU A 128 15.86 -24.70 2.92
CA GLU A 128 15.28 -25.90 3.57
C GLU A 128 13.86 -25.69 4.13
N HIS A 129 13.30 -24.49 3.96
CA HIS A 129 12.11 -24.04 4.69
C HIS A 129 10.91 -23.66 3.79
N GLY A 130 11.05 -23.81 2.46
CA GLY A 130 9.93 -23.64 1.52
C GLY A 130 9.53 -22.19 1.26
N HIS A 131 10.47 -21.25 1.46
CA HIS A 131 10.23 -19.82 1.27
C HIS A 131 10.02 -19.47 -0.21
N ILE A 132 9.13 -18.51 -0.42
CA ILE A 132 8.77 -17.99 -1.72
C ILE A 132 9.10 -16.49 -1.69
N GLY A 133 10.00 -16.06 -2.56
CA GLY A 133 10.28 -14.63 -2.78
C GLY A 133 9.18 -13.94 -3.57
N LEU A 134 9.44 -12.73 -4.06
CA LEU A 134 8.56 -12.09 -5.04
C LEU A 134 8.31 -13.03 -6.22
N THR A 135 7.05 -13.13 -6.66
CA THR A 135 6.66 -14.13 -7.65
C THR A 135 5.96 -13.45 -8.82
N GLU A 136 6.28 -13.87 -10.04
CA GLU A 136 5.52 -13.51 -11.22
C GLU A 136 4.20 -14.29 -11.28
N ASN A 137 3.28 -13.88 -12.15
CA ASN A 137 2.01 -14.58 -12.34
C ASN A 137 2.17 -16.04 -12.83
N THR A 138 3.36 -16.47 -13.22
CA THR A 138 3.68 -17.86 -13.62
C THR A 138 4.08 -18.76 -12.45
N GLY A 139 4.25 -18.20 -11.25
CA GLY A 139 4.81 -18.93 -10.11
C GLY A 139 6.34 -18.90 -10.07
N LYS A 140 7.00 -18.19 -10.99
CA LYS A 140 8.47 -18.04 -11.00
C LYS A 140 8.95 -16.91 -10.14
N VAL A 141 10.12 -17.08 -9.51
CA VAL A 141 10.71 -16.02 -8.69
C VAL A 141 11.03 -14.80 -9.57
N LYS A 142 10.61 -13.63 -9.12
CA LYS A 142 11.09 -12.33 -9.57
C LYS A 142 12.18 -11.87 -8.62
N PRO A 143 13.45 -11.74 -9.04
CA PRO A 143 14.50 -11.26 -8.16
C PRO A 143 14.21 -9.85 -7.59
N PHE A 144 14.38 -9.68 -6.29
CA PHE A 144 14.36 -8.41 -5.58
C PHE A 144 15.76 -7.77 -5.52
N GLY A 145 16.39 -7.67 -6.69
CA GLY A 145 17.79 -7.27 -6.82
C GLY A 145 18.71 -8.44 -7.18
N THR A 146 20.00 -8.15 -7.38
CA THR A 146 20.92 -9.10 -8.03
C THR A 146 21.18 -10.38 -7.24
N LYS A 147 21.18 -10.30 -5.91
CA LYS A 147 21.48 -11.42 -5.00
C LYS A 147 20.27 -11.92 -4.23
N ASP A 148 19.15 -11.21 -4.34
CA ASP A 148 17.89 -11.57 -3.71
C ASP A 148 16.98 -12.20 -4.76
N ASN A 149 17.30 -13.45 -5.09
CA ASN A 149 16.65 -14.23 -6.14
C ASN A 149 16.23 -15.61 -5.63
N GLY A 150 16.05 -15.73 -4.32
CA GLY A 150 15.77 -16.97 -3.61
C GLY A 150 14.57 -16.84 -2.68
N GLY A 151 14.66 -17.51 -1.53
CA GLY A 151 13.62 -17.50 -0.51
C GLY A 151 13.75 -16.32 0.43
N ASP A 152 12.63 -15.66 0.73
CA ASP A 152 12.50 -14.67 1.79
C ASP A 152 11.69 -15.26 2.95
N LEU A 153 12.21 -15.16 4.18
CA LEU A 153 11.69 -15.80 5.40
C LEU A 153 10.88 -14.84 6.29
N VAL A 154 10.98 -13.53 6.08
CA VAL A 154 10.31 -12.52 6.92
C VAL A 154 8.82 -12.40 6.54
#